data_AF-A0A7X9FMH1-F1
#
_entry.id   AF-A0A7X9FMH1-F1
#
_cell.length_a   1.000
_cell.length_b   1.000
_cell.length_c   1.000
_cell.angle_alpha   90.00
_cell.angle_beta   90.00
_cell.angle_gamma   90.00
#
_symmetry.space_group_name_H-M   'P 1'
#
loop_
_entity.id
_entity.type
_entity.pdbx_description
1 polymer ?
#
loop_
_entity_poly.entity_id
_entity_poly.type
_entity_poly.pdbx_seq_one_letter_code
_entity_poly.pdbx_strand_id
1 'polypeptide(L)'
;VAVNAVLGQIKIGFTGQPVAHTQQIWNFAGMLLAGLCFALAGGCPGRQLFLAGEGDGDAAVFVFGMIVGAAFSHNFGLASSPDGVGPHGIAAVFVGLAVCLYFGLTMRAKA
;
A
#
# COMPACT_ATOMS: atom_id res chain seq x y z
N VAL A 1 17.10 13.75 -10.03
CA VAL A 1 16.74 15.06 -9.43
C VAL A 1 17.08 16.22 -10.37
N ALA A 2 18.33 16.38 -10.85
CA ALA A 2 18.72 17.49 -11.73
C ALA A 2 17.85 17.63 -13.01
N VAL A 3 17.55 16.52 -13.70
CA VAL A 3 16.68 16.53 -14.89
C VAL A 3 15.25 16.99 -14.52
N ASN A 4 14.66 16.46 -13.44
CA ASN A 4 13.33 16.90 -12.98
C ASN A 4 13.31 18.38 -12.53
N ALA A 5 14.43 18.90 -12.02
CA ALA A 5 14.58 20.32 -11.68
C ALA A 5 14.57 21.19 -12.94
N VAL A 6 15.36 20.80 -13.96
CA VAL A 6 15.41 21.49 -15.26
C VAL A 6 14.05 21.45 -15.97
N LEU A 7 13.32 20.34 -15.85
CA LEU A 7 11.97 20.18 -16.40
C LEU A 7 10.87 20.83 -15.57
N GLY A 8 11.18 21.49 -14.45
CA GLY A 8 10.19 22.13 -13.58
C GLY A 8 9.22 21.16 -12.89
N GLN A 9 9.58 19.88 -12.79
CA GLN A 9 8.73 18.82 -12.23
C GLN A 9 8.88 18.67 -10.71
N ILE A 10 9.82 19.38 -10.09
CA ILE A 10 9.99 19.37 -8.64
C ILE A 10 8.92 20.25 -8.00
N LYS A 11 7.93 19.63 -7.37
CA LYS A 11 6.96 20.29 -6.50
C LYS A 11 7.28 19.96 -5.05
N ILE A 12 7.83 20.93 -4.33
CA ILE A 12 8.11 20.80 -2.89
C ILE A 12 6.85 21.20 -2.12
N GLY A 13 6.39 20.33 -1.23
CA GLY A 13 5.20 20.55 -0.40
C GLY A 13 4.28 19.34 -0.34
N PHE A 14 3.21 19.43 0.44
CA PHE A 14 2.25 18.33 0.65
C PHE A 14 0.95 18.46 -0.16
N THR A 15 0.77 19.57 -0.89
CA THR A 15 -0.45 19.86 -1.64
C THR A 15 -0.25 19.56 -3.12
N GLY A 16 -1.26 18.97 -3.76
CA GLY A 16 -1.23 18.67 -5.20
C GLY A 16 -0.15 17.66 -5.59
N GLN A 17 0.25 16.80 -4.64
CA GLN A 17 1.16 15.70 -4.89
C GLN A 17 0.41 14.55 -5.55
N PRO A 18 1.02 13.84 -6.52
CA PRO A 18 0.39 12.68 -7.13
C PRO A 18 0.19 11.59 -6.07
N VAL A 19 -0.97 10.93 -6.10
CA VAL A 19 -1.36 9.79 -5.24
C VAL A 19 -1.60 10.13 -3.75
N ALA A 20 -1.04 11.23 -3.23
CA ALA A 20 -1.19 11.67 -1.84
C ALA A 20 -2.22 12.81 -1.70
N HIS A 21 -3.07 12.74 -0.68
CA HIS A 21 -3.96 13.85 -0.30
C HIS A 21 -3.36 14.72 0.80
N THR A 22 -4.00 15.85 1.11
CA THR A 22 -3.50 16.78 2.15
C THR A 22 -3.68 16.28 3.60
N GLN A 23 -4.50 15.24 3.82
CA GLN A 23 -4.69 14.67 5.16
C GLN A 23 -3.50 13.81 5.59
N GLN A 24 -2.49 14.42 6.19
CA GLN A 24 -1.20 13.81 6.49
C GLN A 24 -1.29 12.54 7.35
N ILE A 25 -2.15 12.54 8.37
CA ILE A 25 -2.34 11.39 9.27
C ILE A 25 -2.79 10.16 8.49
N TRP A 26 -3.75 10.32 7.57
CA TRP A 26 -4.30 9.20 6.81
C TRP A 26 -3.36 8.72 5.70
N ASN A 27 -2.55 9.60 5.12
CA ASN A 27 -1.46 9.19 4.21
C ASN A 27 -0.45 8.33 4.96
N PHE A 28 -0.03 8.79 6.13
CA PHE A 28 0.91 8.05 6.97
C PHE A 28 0.33 6.70 7.39
N ALA A 29 -0.90 6.68 7.90
CA ALA A 29 -1.54 5.46 8.36
C ALA A 29 -1.77 4.45 7.23
N GLY A 30 -2.15 4.91 6.03
CA GLY A 30 -2.27 4.07 4.84
C GLY A 30 -0.94 3.45 4.42
N MET A 31 0.14 4.24 4.40
CA MET A 31 1.48 3.74 4.08
C MET A 31 2.06 2.84 5.17
N LEU A 32 1.76 3.11 6.44
CA LEU A 32 2.10 2.24 7.57
C LEU A 32 1.44 0.86 7.40
N LEU A 33 0.14 0.84 7.10
CA LEU A 33 -0.58 -0.40 6.83
C LEU A 33 0.01 -1.15 5.63
N ALA A 34 0.25 -0.46 4.52
CA ALA A 34 0.86 -1.07 3.33
C ALA A 34 2.24 -1.69 3.66
N GLY A 35 3.10 -0.95 4.36
CA GLY A 35 4.40 -1.44 4.79
C GLY A 35 4.31 -2.66 5.70
N LEU A 36 3.37 -2.67 6.65
CA LEU A 36 3.15 -3.81 7.54
C LEU A 36 2.64 -5.05 6.78
N CYS A 37 1.68 -4.90 5.87
CA CYS A 37 1.22 -5.97 4.98
C CYS A 37 2.39 -6.59 4.19
N PHE A 38 3.22 -5.75 3.58
CA PHE A 38 4.35 -6.20 2.77
C PHE A 38 5.44 -6.88 3.61
N ALA A 39 5.71 -6.38 4.82
CA ALA A 39 6.62 -7.03 5.74
C ALA A 39 6.15 -8.44 6.11
N LEU A 40 4.85 -8.63 6.36
CA LEU A 40 4.26 -9.92 6.70
C LEU A 40 4.19 -10.88 5.50
N ALA A 41 3.97 -10.36 4.29
CA ALA A 41 3.75 -11.15 3.08
C ALA A 41 5.03 -11.47 2.28
N GLY A 42 6.22 -11.30 2.87
CA GLY A 42 7.48 -11.75 2.26
C GLY A 42 8.28 -10.68 1.49
N GLY A 43 8.01 -9.39 1.73
CA GLY A 43 8.87 -8.29 1.29
C GLY A 43 8.19 -7.30 0.34
N CYS A 44 9.00 -6.54 -0.40
CA CYS A 44 8.47 -5.48 -1.26
C CYS A 44 7.66 -6.04 -2.45
N PRO A 45 6.61 -5.35 -2.90
CA PRO A 45 5.72 -5.86 -3.96
C PRO A 45 6.44 -6.06 -5.30
N GLY A 46 7.47 -5.24 -5.58
CA GLY A 46 8.28 -5.40 -6.79
C GLY A 46 9.06 -6.71 -6.82
N ARG A 47 9.65 -7.14 -5.70
CA ARG A 47 10.35 -8.44 -5.60
C ARG A 47 9.40 -9.60 -5.90
N GLN A 48 8.20 -9.56 -5.32
CA GLN A 48 7.20 -10.61 -5.54
C GLN A 48 6.74 -10.67 -7.00
N LEU A 49 6.65 -9.52 -7.67
CA LEU A 49 6.33 -9.50 -9.11
C LEU A 49 7.42 -10.19 -9.96
N PHE A 50 8.71 -9.96 -9.65
CA PHE A 50 9.80 -10.64 -10.35
C PHE A 50 9.81 -12.14 -10.06
N LEU A 51 9.68 -12.55 -8.81
CA LEU A 51 9.66 -13.96 -8.42
C LEU A 51 8.50 -14.73 -9.07
N ALA A 52 7.32 -14.11 -9.16
CA ALA A 52 6.20 -14.69 -9.89
C ALA A 52 6.55 -14.96 -11.38
N GLY A 53 7.36 -14.08 -11.99
CA GLY A 53 7.87 -14.28 -13.36
C GLY A 53 8.96 -15.35 -13.48
N GLU A 54 9.70 -15.61 -12.41
CA GLU A 54 10.70 -16.69 -12.32
C GLU A 54 10.07 -18.06 -12.02
N GLY A 55 8.76 -18.12 -11.77
CA GLY A 55 8.00 -19.35 -11.52
C GLY A 55 7.71 -19.64 -10.05
N ASP A 56 7.91 -18.67 -9.14
CA ASP A 56 7.52 -18.78 -7.74
C ASP A 56 5.98 -18.68 -7.60
N GLY A 57 5.35 -19.79 -7.23
CA GLY A 57 3.91 -19.88 -7.06
C GLY A 57 3.37 -19.08 -5.88
N ASP A 58 4.13 -18.96 -4.78
CA ASP A 58 3.70 -18.21 -3.61
C ASP A 58 3.68 -16.71 -3.92
N ALA A 59 4.71 -16.23 -4.63
CA ALA A 59 4.78 -14.87 -5.14
C ALA A 59 3.66 -14.57 -6.15
N ALA A 60 3.30 -15.53 -7.01
CA ALA A 60 2.18 -15.38 -7.95
C ALA A 60 0.83 -15.21 -7.23
N VAL A 61 0.57 -15.98 -6.17
CA VAL A 61 -0.64 -15.83 -5.33
C VAL A 61 -0.65 -14.45 -4.66
N PHE A 62 0.49 -13.98 -4.16
CA PHE A 62 0.61 -12.65 -3.58
C PHE A 62 0.26 -11.54 -4.61
N VAL A 63 0.83 -11.60 -5.81
CA VAL A 63 0.56 -10.63 -6.88
C VAL A 63 -0.92 -10.65 -7.29
N PHE A 64 -1.51 -11.85 -7.43
CA PHE A 64 -2.93 -11.99 -7.70
C PHE A 64 -3.79 -11.35 -6.60
N GLY A 65 -3.44 -11.59 -5.33
CA GLY A 65 -4.09 -10.96 -4.18
C GLY A 65 -4.01 -9.44 -4.22
N MET A 66 -2.86 -8.87 -4.60
CA MET A 66 -2.73 -7.41 -4.78
C MET A 66 -3.63 -6.87 -5.88
N ILE A 67 -3.75 -7.56 -7.02
CA ILE A 67 -4.61 -7.14 -8.13
C ILE A 67 -6.09 -7.16 -7.70
N VAL A 68 -6.54 -8.25 -7.09
CA VAL A 68 -7.91 -8.38 -6.60
C VAL A 68 -8.20 -7.35 -5.50
N GLY A 69 -7.27 -7.17 -4.57
CA GLY A 69 -7.38 -6.17 -3.50
C GLY A 69 -7.44 -4.74 -4.04
N ALA A 70 -6.67 -4.41 -5.06
CA ALA A 70 -6.73 -3.11 -5.73
C ALA A 70 -8.08 -2.91 -6.43
N ALA A 71 -8.56 -3.91 -7.17
CA ALA A 71 -9.87 -3.86 -7.80
C ALA A 71 -10.99 -3.64 -6.77
N PHE A 72 -10.96 -4.35 -5.65
CA PHE A 72 -11.91 -4.15 -4.55
C PHE A 72 -11.79 -2.73 -3.96
N SER A 73 -10.56 -2.28 -3.70
CA SER A 73 -10.32 -0.97 -3.09
C SER A 73 -10.84 0.19 -3.94
N HIS A 74 -10.63 0.11 -5.26
CA HIS A 74 -11.07 1.13 -6.22
C HIS A 74 -12.58 1.09 -6.51
N ASN A 75 -13.22 -0.08 -6.49
CA ASN A 75 -14.65 -0.20 -6.77
C ASN A 75 -15.55 0.11 -5.57
N PHE A 76 -15.08 -0.14 -4.34
CA PHE A 76 -15.87 0.05 -3.12
C PHE A 76 -15.51 1.33 -2.35
N GLY A 77 -14.77 2.27 -2.95
CA GLY A 77 -14.48 3.58 -2.35
C GLY A 77 -13.56 3.51 -1.11
N LEU A 78 -12.69 2.50 -1.05
CA LEU A 78 -11.67 2.36 -0.01
C LEU A 78 -10.37 3.05 -0.43
N ALA A 79 -10.11 3.09 -1.74
CA ALA A 79 -8.97 3.78 -2.31
C ALA A 79 -9.09 5.30 -2.09
N SER A 80 -7.97 5.90 -1.69
CA SER A 80 -7.85 7.36 -1.56
C SER A 80 -7.34 7.96 -2.86
N SER A 81 -7.66 9.23 -3.10
CA SER A 81 -7.20 10.00 -4.27
C SER A 81 -6.54 11.30 -3.79
N PRO A 82 -5.92 12.09 -4.69
CA PRO A 82 -5.43 13.42 -4.33
C PRO A 82 -6.53 14.35 -3.77
N ASP A 83 -7.80 14.08 -4.09
CA ASP A 83 -8.95 14.85 -3.61
C ASP A 83 -9.33 14.53 -2.16
N GLY A 84 -8.82 13.42 -1.60
CA GLY A 84 -9.05 13.06 -0.20
C GLY A 84 -9.13 11.55 0.04
N VAL A 85 -9.47 11.23 1.29
CA VAL A 85 -9.71 9.84 1.72
C VAL A 85 -11.04 9.37 1.15
N GLY A 86 -11.06 8.14 0.60
CA GLY A 86 -12.30 7.54 0.11
C GLY A 86 -13.36 7.36 1.22
N PRO A 87 -14.65 7.25 0.90
CA PRO A 87 -15.74 7.14 1.88
C PRO A 87 -15.53 6.06 2.95
N HIS A 88 -14.89 4.96 2.58
CA HIS A 88 -14.60 3.84 3.46
C HIS A 88 -13.10 3.66 3.76
N GLY A 89 -12.24 4.60 3.33
CA GLY A 89 -10.79 4.49 3.47
C GLY A 89 -10.30 4.46 4.91
N ILE A 90 -10.90 5.28 5.79
CA ILE A 90 -10.55 5.29 7.23
C ILE A 90 -10.88 3.94 7.87
N ALA A 91 -12.07 3.41 7.61
CA ALA A 91 -12.48 2.10 8.12
C ALA A 91 -11.56 0.98 7.61
N ALA A 92 -11.16 1.04 6.33
CA ALA A 92 -10.22 0.10 5.73
C ALA A 92 -8.87 0.07 6.45
N VAL A 93 -8.35 1.24 6.85
CA VAL A 93 -7.09 1.35 7.60
C VAL A 93 -7.19 0.63 8.94
N PHE A 94 -8.25 0.88 9.71
CA PHE A 94 -8.42 0.24 11.01
C PHE A 94 -8.59 -1.28 10.90
N VAL A 95 -9.42 -1.74 9.96
CA VAL A 95 -9.62 -3.18 9.72
C VAL A 95 -8.32 -3.83 9.26
N GLY A 96 -7.60 -3.21 8.32
CA GLY A 96 -6.33 -3.72 7.83
C GLY A 96 -5.28 -3.82 8.93
N LEU A 97 -5.14 -2.78 9.77
CA LEU A 97 -4.20 -2.79 10.90
C LEU A 97 -4.56 -3.89 11.91
N ALA A 98 -5.85 -4.06 12.23
CA ALA A 98 -6.29 -5.13 13.12
C ALA A 98 -5.92 -6.52 12.55
N VAL A 99 -6.13 -6.75 11.25
CA VAL A 99 -5.79 -7.99 10.57
C VAL A 99 -4.26 -8.23 10.55
N CYS A 100 -3.46 -7.22 10.23
CA CYS A 100 -2.01 -7.33 10.24
C CYS A 100 -1.46 -7.62 11.64
N LEU A 101 -1.97 -6.93 12.67
CA LEU A 101 -1.57 -7.17 14.05
C LEU A 101 -1.99 -8.58 14.50
N TYR A 102 -3.18 -9.03 14.11
CA TYR A 102 -3.63 -10.39 14.38
C TYR A 102 -2.66 -11.42 13.80
N PHE A 103 -2.34 -11.35 12.51
CA PHE A 103 -1.40 -12.29 11.88
C PHE A 103 0.02 -12.19 12.48
N GLY A 104 0.54 -10.97 12.66
CA GLY A 104 1.87 -10.76 13.21
C GLY A 104 2.04 -11.29 14.64
N LEU A 105 0.99 -11.24 15.46
CA LEU A 105 1.03 -11.72 16.84
C LEU A 105 0.71 -13.22 16.97
N THR A 106 -0.21 -13.75 16.15
CA THR A 106 -0.67 -15.15 16.28
C THR A 106 0.21 -16.15 15.55
N MET A 107 0.81 -15.77 14.42
CA MET A 107 1.62 -16.67 13.59
C MET A 107 3.12 -16.59 13.92
N ARG A 108 3.46 -16.08 15.10
CA ARG A 108 4.85 -15.95 15.54
C ARG A 108 5.45 -17.34 15.78
N ALA A 109 6.59 -17.63 15.14
CA ALA A 109 7.35 -18.82 15.45
C ALA A 109 7.70 -18.83 16.96
N LYS A 110 7.51 -19.97 17.63
CA LYS A 110 8.01 -20.14 19.00
C LYS A 110 9.52 -19.90 19.00
N ALA A 111 9.97 -19.10 19.96
CA ALA A 111 11.39 -18.92 20.25
C ALA A 111 12.02 -20.25 20.68
#